data_AF-A0A2U2YZ83-F1
#
_entry.id   AF-A0A2U2YZ83-F1
#
_cell.length_a   1.000
_cell.length_b   1.000
_cell.length_c   1.000
_cell.angle_alpha   90.00
_cell.angle_beta   90.00
_cell.angle_gamma   90.00
#
_symmetry.space_group_name_H-M   'P 1'
#
loop_
_entity.id
_entity.type
_entity.pdbx_description
1 polymer ?
#
loop_
_entity_poly.entity_id
_entity_poly.type
_entity_poly.pdbx_seq_one_letter_code
_entity_poly.pdbx_strand_id
1 'polypeptide(L)'
;MPALAPFPGTGFFHKGQRSPVIASMGKRLVAEGCGKYRTGPGPEWTDVDQQSFAAWQRKIGFEGDDADGIPGKTSWDRLRVPTAPPPPAPGARVASPVPGHHVTTPYRKKGPHWSLGYHTGADYAAPQGTPCVAVRSGSIVRSGHDRSFGDFLVLRVGRFDFWYCHLSELTVRGGSVMAGQKIGEVGSTGNATGPHLHFEKRPAGGGFGSDVSPDW
;
A
#
# COMPACT_ATOMS: atom_id res chain seq x y z
N MET A 1 -13.74 -13.94 9.06
CA MET A 1 -12.34 -14.38 8.85
C MET A 1 -11.98 -14.15 7.39
N PRO A 2 -10.74 -13.73 7.05
CA PRO A 2 -10.34 -13.54 5.66
C PRO A 2 -10.45 -14.86 4.88
N ALA A 3 -10.80 -14.77 3.59
CA ALA A 3 -10.80 -15.92 2.69
C ALA A 3 -9.39 -16.54 2.60
N LEU A 4 -9.32 -17.86 2.38
CA LEU A 4 -8.05 -18.58 2.28
C LEU A 4 -7.69 -18.83 0.81
N ALA A 5 -6.41 -18.66 0.48
CA ALA A 5 -5.88 -18.95 -0.83
C ALA A 5 -5.93 -20.48 -1.09
N PRO A 6 -6.50 -20.94 -2.22
CA PRO A 6 -6.42 -22.34 -2.60
C PRO A 6 -4.95 -22.73 -2.82
N PHE A 7 -4.63 -24.01 -2.61
CA PHE A 7 -3.30 -24.53 -2.90
C PHE A 7 -3.03 -24.46 -4.42
N PRO A 8 -2.00 -23.74 -4.89
CA PRO A 8 -1.77 -23.53 -6.31
C PRO A 8 -1.10 -24.72 -7.03
N GLY A 9 -0.76 -25.79 -6.30
CA GLY A 9 0.02 -26.92 -6.81
C GLY A 9 1.51 -26.80 -6.45
N THR A 10 2.21 -27.93 -6.31
CA THR A 10 3.64 -27.96 -5.96
C THR A 10 4.50 -27.28 -7.02
N GLY A 11 4.21 -27.54 -8.30
CA GLY A 11 4.93 -26.97 -9.44
C GLY A 11 4.82 -25.44 -9.58
N PHE A 12 3.96 -24.79 -8.79
CA PHE A 12 3.89 -23.33 -8.72
C PHE A 12 5.13 -22.72 -8.05
N PHE A 13 5.77 -23.43 -7.12
CA PHE A 13 6.86 -22.89 -6.31
C PHE A 13 8.22 -23.20 -6.95
N HIS A 14 8.66 -22.30 -7.83
CA HIS A 14 9.95 -22.39 -8.49
C HIS A 14 10.65 -21.03 -8.54
N LYS A 15 11.98 -21.07 -8.73
CA LYS A 15 12.81 -19.87 -8.81
C LYS A 15 12.27 -18.89 -9.86
N GLY A 16 12.17 -17.62 -9.48
CA GLY A 16 11.68 -16.54 -10.36
C GLY A 16 10.16 -16.46 -10.48
N GLN A 17 9.39 -17.38 -9.87
CA GLN A 17 7.93 -17.25 -9.83
C GLN A 17 7.54 -16.00 -9.05
N ARG A 18 6.59 -15.21 -9.58
CA ARG A 18 6.08 -14.00 -8.92
C ARG A 18 4.57 -14.04 -8.78
N SER A 19 4.08 -13.87 -7.54
CA SER A 19 2.65 -13.81 -7.23
C SER A 19 2.38 -13.15 -5.87
N PRO A 20 1.29 -12.37 -5.73
CA PRO A 20 0.81 -11.89 -4.43
C PRO A 20 0.54 -13.00 -3.40
N VAL A 21 0.26 -14.22 -3.87
CA VAL A 21 0.07 -15.39 -3.00
C VAL A 21 1.36 -15.75 -2.26
N ILE A 22 2.53 -15.59 -2.89
CA ILE A 22 3.84 -15.83 -2.25
C ILE A 22 4.07 -14.83 -1.11
N ALA A 23 3.77 -13.54 -1.36
CA ALA A 23 3.86 -12.52 -0.32
C ALA A 23 2.91 -12.80 0.86
N SER A 24 1.69 -13.26 0.57
CA SER A 24 0.69 -13.60 1.59
C SER A 24 1.10 -14.83 2.41
N MET A 25 1.66 -15.85 1.75
CA MET A 25 2.26 -17.01 2.40
C MET A 25 3.41 -16.60 3.31
N GLY A 26 4.35 -15.79 2.81
CA GLY A 26 5.48 -15.32 3.60
C GLY A 26 5.07 -14.52 4.83
N LYS A 27 4.04 -13.66 4.73
CA LYS A 27 3.48 -12.94 5.89
C LYS A 27 2.89 -13.91 6.91
N ARG A 28 2.24 -14.98 6.43
CA ARG A 28 1.68 -16.01 7.30
C ARG A 28 2.77 -16.83 8.00
N LEU A 29 3.87 -17.15 7.31
CA LEU A 29 5.06 -17.80 7.90
C LEU A 29 5.71 -16.93 8.97
N VAL A 30 5.80 -15.61 8.76
CA VAL A 30 6.26 -14.66 9.80
C VAL A 30 5.35 -14.70 11.01
N ALA A 31 4.02 -14.68 10.81
CA ALA A 31 3.06 -14.78 11.91
C ALA A 31 3.14 -16.11 12.68
N GLU A 32 3.61 -17.18 12.03
CA GLU A 32 3.91 -18.46 12.67
C GLU A 32 5.29 -18.51 13.35
N GLY A 33 6.09 -17.44 13.28
CA GLY A 33 7.47 -17.43 13.80
C GLY A 33 8.45 -18.25 12.96
N CYS A 34 8.07 -18.64 11.74
CA CYS A 34 8.90 -19.44 10.83
C CYS A 34 9.63 -18.58 9.79
N GLY A 35 9.28 -17.30 9.65
CA GLY A 35 9.86 -16.39 8.66
C GLY A 35 11.37 -16.15 8.86
N LYS A 36 12.15 -16.32 7.79
CA LYS A 36 13.61 -16.09 7.73
C LYS A 36 14.00 -14.80 7.01
N TYR A 37 13.03 -13.92 6.79
CA TYR A 37 13.21 -12.70 6.01
C TYR A 37 14.01 -11.62 6.76
N ARG A 38 14.94 -10.95 6.06
CA ARG A 38 15.67 -9.79 6.60
C ARG A 38 14.85 -8.51 6.56
N THR A 39 14.14 -8.25 5.46
CA THR A 39 13.34 -7.04 5.21
C THR A 39 11.84 -7.32 5.11
N GLY A 40 11.44 -8.60 5.24
CA GLY A 40 10.07 -9.07 5.08
C GLY A 40 9.82 -9.82 3.76
N PRO A 41 8.68 -10.52 3.66
CA PRO A 41 8.32 -11.34 2.50
C PRO A 41 7.90 -10.48 1.29
N GLY A 42 8.35 -10.89 0.10
CA GLY A 42 8.01 -10.28 -1.18
C GLY A 42 7.11 -11.18 -2.04
N PRO A 43 6.69 -10.72 -3.23
CA PRO A 43 5.87 -11.51 -4.14
C PRO A 43 6.68 -12.52 -4.98
N GLU A 44 8.00 -12.51 -4.90
CA GLU A 44 8.87 -13.41 -5.66
C GLU A 44 9.26 -14.62 -4.80
N TRP A 45 9.23 -15.82 -5.38
CA TRP A 45 9.69 -17.03 -4.73
C TRP A 45 11.22 -17.06 -4.69
N THR A 46 11.76 -17.09 -3.48
CA THR A 46 13.21 -17.11 -3.21
C THR A 46 13.60 -18.26 -2.30
N ASP A 47 14.91 -18.50 -2.18
CA ASP A 47 15.45 -19.49 -1.23
C ASP A 47 15.07 -19.18 0.21
N VAL A 48 14.79 -17.91 0.54
CA VAL A 48 14.33 -17.48 1.87
C VAL A 48 12.89 -17.95 2.13
N ASP A 49 12.03 -17.94 1.11
CA ASP A 49 10.68 -18.48 1.21
C ASP A 49 10.70 -19.99 1.44
N GLN A 50 11.53 -20.71 0.68
CA GLN A 50 11.71 -22.15 0.84
C GLN A 50 12.21 -22.49 2.24
N GLN A 51 13.23 -21.81 2.74
CA GLN A 51 13.74 -22.02 4.11
C GLN A 51 12.70 -21.70 5.18
N SER A 52 11.92 -20.64 4.99
CA SER A 52 10.84 -20.24 5.91
C SER A 52 9.73 -21.30 5.94
N PHE A 53 9.39 -21.87 4.79
CA PHE A 53 8.38 -22.91 4.69
C PHE A 53 8.87 -24.26 5.24
N ALA A 54 10.15 -24.61 5.04
CA ALA A 54 10.76 -25.79 5.65
C ALA A 54 10.71 -25.72 7.19
N ALA A 55 10.96 -24.53 7.75
CA ALA A 55 10.79 -24.31 9.19
C ALA A 55 9.33 -24.49 9.65
N TRP A 56 8.36 -24.09 8.83
CA TRP A 56 6.94 -24.33 9.09
C TRP A 56 6.59 -25.82 9.03
N GLN A 57 7.00 -26.55 7.98
CA GLN A 57 6.81 -27.99 7.86
C GLN A 57 7.32 -28.73 9.11
N ARG A 58 8.54 -28.44 9.55
CA ARG A 58 9.10 -29.03 10.79
C ARG A 58 8.27 -28.66 12.02
N LYS A 59 7.81 -27.42 12.13
CA LYS A 59 6.96 -26.97 13.25
C LYS A 59 5.66 -27.77 13.35
N ILE A 60 5.10 -28.23 12.23
CA ILE A 60 3.87 -29.03 12.19
C ILE A 60 4.11 -30.55 12.10
N GLY A 61 5.35 -30.99 12.38
CA GLY A 61 5.70 -32.41 12.52
C GLY A 61 6.07 -33.13 11.22
N PHE A 62 6.42 -32.40 10.16
CA PHE A 62 6.98 -33.01 8.95
C PHE A 62 8.50 -33.17 9.14
N GLU A 63 9.07 -34.27 8.63
CA GLU A 63 10.48 -34.64 8.84
C GLU A 63 11.12 -35.12 7.54
N GLY A 64 12.46 -35.14 7.50
CA GLY A 64 13.21 -35.61 6.34
C GLY A 64 12.85 -34.86 5.06
N ASP A 65 12.63 -35.63 3.98
CA ASP A 65 12.29 -35.11 2.65
C ASP A 65 10.89 -34.45 2.61
N ASP A 66 10.01 -34.74 3.57
CA ASP A 66 8.69 -34.10 3.66
C ASP A 66 8.76 -32.64 4.20
N ALA A 67 9.94 -32.21 4.68
CA ALA A 67 10.22 -30.87 5.18
C ALA A 67 11.26 -30.11 4.33
N ASP A 68 11.16 -30.28 3.01
CA ASP A 68 12.00 -29.71 1.95
C ASP A 68 11.81 -28.20 1.67
N GLY A 69 10.76 -27.60 2.23
CA GLY A 69 10.37 -26.21 2.01
C GLY A 69 9.48 -25.97 0.79
N ILE A 70 9.12 -27.01 0.04
CA ILE A 70 8.18 -26.88 -1.08
C ILE A 70 6.76 -27.11 -0.54
N PRO A 71 5.84 -26.14 -0.71
CA PRO A 71 4.48 -26.30 -0.22
C PRO A 71 3.75 -27.47 -0.88
N GLY A 72 3.21 -28.36 -0.04
CA GLY A 72 2.27 -29.41 -0.42
C GLY A 72 0.85 -29.08 0.08
N LYS A 73 -0.17 -29.80 -0.41
CA LYS A 73 -1.59 -29.54 -0.06
C LYS A 73 -1.82 -29.52 1.46
N THR A 74 -1.31 -30.52 2.17
CA THR A 74 -1.51 -30.67 3.62
C THR A 74 -0.83 -29.55 4.42
N SER A 75 0.43 -29.23 4.11
CA SER A 75 1.18 -28.18 4.80
C SER A 75 0.66 -26.78 4.47
N TRP A 76 0.13 -26.58 3.25
CA TRP A 76 -0.57 -25.37 2.81
C TRP A 76 -1.87 -25.13 3.57
N ASP A 77 -2.74 -26.15 3.63
CA ASP A 77 -4.05 -26.05 4.29
C ASP A 77 -3.89 -25.72 5.78
N ARG A 78 -2.89 -26.32 6.44
CA ARG A 78 -2.58 -26.03 7.85
C ARG A 78 -2.03 -24.62 8.04
N LEU A 79 -1.27 -24.09 7.07
CA LEU A 79 -0.74 -22.72 7.15
C LEU A 79 -1.87 -21.68 7.10
N ARG A 80 -2.99 -22.00 6.43
CA ARG A 80 -4.15 -21.10 6.27
C ARG A 80 -3.72 -19.76 5.68
N VAL A 81 -3.05 -19.80 4.53
CA VAL A 81 -2.60 -18.61 3.81
C VAL A 81 -3.82 -17.77 3.42
N PRO A 82 -3.92 -16.50 3.85
CA PRO A 82 -5.01 -15.63 3.41
C PRO A 82 -4.93 -15.42 1.89
N THR A 83 -6.09 -15.34 1.23
CA THR A 83 -6.17 -14.91 -0.17
C THR A 83 -5.52 -13.54 -0.29
N ALA A 84 -4.53 -13.43 -1.18
CA ALA A 84 -3.97 -12.13 -1.49
C ALA A 84 -5.09 -11.22 -2.01
N PRO A 85 -5.11 -9.92 -1.66
CA PRO A 85 -6.04 -9.00 -2.30
C PRO A 85 -5.87 -9.13 -3.82
N PRO A 86 -6.97 -9.15 -4.58
CA PRO A 86 -6.89 -9.28 -6.03
C PRO A 86 -5.96 -8.20 -6.56
N PRO A 87 -5.12 -8.49 -7.57
CA PRO A 87 -4.41 -7.44 -8.26
C PRO A 87 -5.46 -6.43 -8.71
N PRO A 88 -5.20 -5.14 -8.51
CA PRO A 88 -6.24 -4.17 -8.79
C PRO A 88 -6.70 -4.24 -10.24
N ALA A 89 -8.03 -4.20 -10.42
CA ALA A 89 -8.62 -4.14 -11.75
C ALA A 89 -8.01 -2.97 -12.55
N PRO A 90 -7.49 -3.22 -13.77
CA PRO A 90 -7.01 -2.15 -14.62
C PRO A 90 -8.13 -1.11 -14.82
N GLY A 91 -7.90 0.13 -14.37
CA GLY A 91 -8.83 1.26 -14.59
C GLY A 91 -9.81 1.58 -13.46
N ALA A 92 -9.84 0.83 -12.35
CA ALA A 92 -10.64 1.21 -11.19
C ALA A 92 -10.16 2.55 -10.61
N ARG A 93 -11.10 3.51 -10.47
CA ARG A 93 -10.90 4.83 -9.87
C ARG A 93 -12.08 5.17 -8.96
N VAL A 94 -11.84 5.98 -7.94
CA VAL A 94 -12.92 6.60 -7.14
C VAL A 94 -13.18 8.03 -7.58
N ALA A 95 -14.32 8.60 -7.21
CA ALA A 95 -14.69 9.96 -7.60
C ALA A 95 -13.98 11.05 -6.77
N SER A 96 -13.51 10.71 -5.56
CA SER A 96 -12.82 11.65 -4.66
C SER A 96 -11.82 10.91 -3.76
N PRO A 97 -10.66 11.49 -3.42
CA PRO A 97 -9.76 10.98 -2.39
C PRO A 97 -10.36 11.05 -0.98
N VAL A 98 -11.38 11.89 -0.77
CA VAL A 98 -12.14 12.02 0.49
C VAL A 98 -13.62 11.85 0.16
N PRO A 99 -14.15 10.61 0.16
CA PRO A 99 -15.53 10.32 -0.25
C PRO A 99 -16.55 11.16 0.53
N GLY A 100 -17.51 11.77 -0.17
CA GLY A 100 -18.53 12.65 0.43
C GLY A 100 -18.10 14.11 0.61
N HIS A 101 -16.84 14.45 0.35
CA HIS A 101 -16.31 15.80 0.47
C HIS A 101 -15.88 16.35 -0.90
N HIS A 102 -16.00 17.67 -1.04
CA HIS A 102 -15.67 18.41 -2.26
C HIS A 102 -14.45 19.30 -2.08
N VAL A 103 -13.88 19.76 -3.19
CA VAL A 103 -12.77 20.70 -3.19
C VAL A 103 -13.22 22.05 -2.64
N THR A 104 -12.57 22.51 -1.58
CA THR A 104 -12.79 23.84 -0.99
C THR A 104 -11.76 24.86 -1.47
N THR A 105 -10.53 24.42 -1.73
CA THR A 105 -9.47 25.25 -2.31
C THR A 105 -9.00 24.61 -3.61
N PRO A 106 -9.28 25.21 -4.78
CA PRO A 106 -8.92 24.61 -6.05
C PRO A 106 -7.42 24.69 -6.33
N TYR A 107 -6.96 23.78 -7.20
CA TYR A 107 -5.67 23.83 -7.85
C TYR A 107 -5.47 25.14 -8.61
N ARG A 108 -4.23 25.66 -8.59
CA ARG A 108 -3.82 26.93 -9.22
C ARG A 108 -4.51 28.18 -8.69
N LYS A 109 -5.21 28.11 -7.55
CA LYS A 109 -5.66 29.32 -6.86
C LYS A 109 -4.44 30.20 -6.57
N LYS A 110 -4.47 31.46 -7.02
CA LYS A 110 -3.37 32.40 -6.84
C LYS A 110 -3.43 33.06 -5.46
N GLY A 111 -2.28 33.28 -4.84
CA GLY A 111 -2.20 33.95 -3.56
C GLY A 111 -0.80 33.96 -2.95
N PRO A 112 -0.49 34.96 -2.09
CA PRO A 112 0.85 35.15 -1.54
C PRO A 112 1.22 34.15 -0.43
N HIS A 113 0.26 33.38 0.08
CA HIS A 113 0.49 32.41 1.15
C HIS A 113 1.06 31.08 0.64
N TRP A 114 1.09 30.86 -0.68
CA TRP A 114 1.77 29.73 -1.28
C TRP A 114 3.14 30.15 -1.80
N SER A 115 4.17 29.33 -1.55
CA SER A 115 5.56 29.67 -1.91
C SER A 115 5.78 29.89 -3.41
N LEU A 116 4.97 29.27 -4.27
CA LEU A 116 5.02 29.48 -5.72
C LEU A 116 4.05 30.57 -6.21
N GLY A 117 3.39 31.28 -5.29
CA GLY A 117 2.31 32.24 -5.58
C GLY A 117 0.99 31.60 -6.00
N TYR A 118 0.91 30.27 -6.00
CA TYR A 118 -0.30 29.51 -6.31
C TYR A 118 -0.37 28.18 -5.54
N HIS A 119 -1.58 27.66 -5.42
CA HIS A 119 -1.88 26.39 -4.80
C HIS A 119 -1.49 25.20 -5.69
N THR A 120 -0.56 24.36 -5.23
CA THR A 120 0.01 23.21 -5.96
C THR A 120 -0.87 21.97 -5.96
N GLY A 121 -1.94 21.96 -5.18
CA GLY A 121 -2.87 20.84 -5.05
C GLY A 121 -4.33 21.30 -5.03
N ALA A 122 -5.22 20.39 -4.65
CA ALA A 122 -6.59 20.70 -4.30
C ALA A 122 -6.82 20.34 -2.83
N ASP A 123 -7.52 21.21 -2.10
CA ASP A 123 -7.84 20.95 -0.69
C ASP A 123 -9.27 20.46 -0.57
N TYR A 124 -9.44 19.40 0.21
CA TYR A 124 -10.74 18.84 0.60
C TYR A 124 -10.94 19.06 2.09
N ALA A 125 -11.71 20.09 2.46
CA ALA A 125 -12.06 20.30 3.86
C ALA A 125 -12.99 19.19 4.35
N ALA A 126 -12.60 18.55 5.44
CA ALA A 126 -13.36 17.51 6.11
C ALA A 126 -12.93 17.44 7.58
N PRO A 127 -13.80 16.94 8.49
CA PRO A 127 -13.42 16.75 9.88
C PRO A 127 -12.16 15.87 10.01
N GLN A 128 -11.33 16.16 11.01
CA GLN A 128 -10.20 15.30 11.34
C GLN A 128 -10.68 13.86 11.61
N GLY A 129 -9.93 12.86 11.14
CA GLY A 129 -10.32 11.45 11.21
C GLY A 129 -11.15 10.97 10.01
N THR A 130 -11.60 11.88 9.13
CA THR A 130 -12.34 11.48 7.92
C THR A 130 -11.46 10.58 7.03
N PRO A 131 -11.94 9.42 6.55
CA PRO A 131 -11.13 8.53 5.73
C PRO A 131 -10.63 9.16 4.42
N CYS A 132 -9.31 9.05 4.20
CA CYS A 132 -8.69 9.27 2.89
C CYS A 132 -8.51 7.91 2.20
N VAL A 133 -8.90 7.83 0.93
CA VAL A 133 -8.84 6.59 0.13
C VAL A 133 -7.94 6.73 -1.09
N ALA A 134 -7.35 5.63 -1.54
CA ALA A 134 -6.54 5.61 -2.75
C ALA A 134 -7.42 5.92 -3.98
N VAL A 135 -7.12 7.03 -4.67
CA VAL A 135 -7.87 7.46 -5.87
C VAL A 135 -7.89 6.42 -6.98
N ARG A 136 -6.80 5.67 -7.09
CA ARG A 136 -6.59 4.55 -8.00
C ARG A 136 -5.75 3.51 -7.31
N SER A 137 -5.80 2.31 -7.85
CA SER A 137 -4.91 1.27 -7.38
C SER A 137 -3.46 1.51 -7.81
N GLY A 138 -2.54 1.18 -6.93
CA GLY A 138 -1.13 1.47 -7.12
C GLY A 138 -0.27 0.97 -5.97
N SER A 139 0.86 1.62 -5.76
CA SER A 139 1.77 1.30 -4.66
C SER A 139 2.07 2.55 -3.85
N ILE A 140 2.02 2.43 -2.53
CA ILE A 140 2.56 3.45 -1.63
C ILE A 140 4.08 3.35 -1.69
N VAL A 141 4.70 4.34 -2.32
CA VAL A 141 6.13 4.37 -2.62
C VAL A 141 6.91 5.25 -1.64
N ARG A 142 6.21 6.10 -0.90
CA ARG A 142 6.79 6.97 0.12
C ARG A 142 5.74 7.32 1.16
N SER A 143 6.18 7.41 2.40
CA SER A 143 5.45 8.04 3.50
C SER A 143 6.45 8.77 4.38
N GLY A 144 6.01 9.78 5.11
CA GLY A 144 6.90 10.57 5.95
C GLY A 144 6.19 11.68 6.69
N HIS A 145 7.00 12.48 7.36
CA HIS A 145 6.58 13.68 8.06
C HIS A 145 7.52 14.82 7.69
N ASP A 146 6.97 16.00 7.38
CA ASP A 146 7.76 17.24 7.33
C ASP A 146 6.95 18.46 7.79
N ARG A 147 7.64 19.58 7.99
CA ARG A 147 7.04 20.81 8.51
C ARG A 147 5.95 21.39 7.60
N SER A 148 6.05 21.17 6.29
CA SER A 148 5.14 21.74 5.31
C SER A 148 3.94 20.83 5.11
N PHE A 149 4.17 19.61 4.64
CA PHE A 149 3.11 18.65 4.31
C PHE A 149 2.57 17.90 5.53
N GLY A 150 3.19 18.02 6.71
CA GLY A 150 2.81 17.24 7.87
C GLY A 150 3.07 15.76 7.63
N ASP A 151 2.20 14.92 8.19
CA ASP A 151 2.18 13.51 7.85
C ASP A 151 1.61 13.33 6.44
N PHE A 152 2.36 12.60 5.60
CA PHE A 152 2.00 12.40 4.22
C PHE A 152 2.29 10.98 3.73
N LEU A 153 1.61 10.60 2.65
CA LEU A 153 1.96 9.43 1.86
C LEU A 153 1.86 9.74 0.36
N VAL A 154 2.60 8.96 -0.44
CA VAL A 154 2.67 9.08 -1.89
C VAL A 154 2.26 7.77 -2.53
N LEU A 155 1.17 7.83 -3.29
CA LEU A 155 0.63 6.73 -4.08
C LEU A 155 1.14 6.85 -5.52
N ARG A 156 1.90 5.85 -5.98
CA ARG A 156 2.34 5.75 -7.37
C ARG A 156 1.36 4.95 -8.21
N VAL A 157 0.95 5.54 -9.33
CA VAL A 157 0.09 4.93 -10.35
C VAL A 157 0.64 5.25 -11.74
N GLY A 158 1.22 4.25 -12.40
CA GLY A 158 1.89 4.44 -13.69
C GLY A 158 3.00 5.50 -13.59
N ARG A 159 2.90 6.55 -14.42
CA ARG A 159 3.89 7.64 -14.48
C ARG A 159 3.64 8.79 -13.51
N PHE A 160 2.69 8.66 -12.59
CA PHE A 160 2.28 9.73 -11.68
C PHE A 160 2.36 9.32 -10.22
N ASP A 161 2.65 10.31 -9.39
CA ASP A 161 2.61 10.29 -7.94
C ASP A 161 1.46 11.16 -7.43
N PHE A 162 0.63 10.59 -6.57
CA PHE A 162 -0.43 11.28 -5.88
C PHE A 162 -0.05 11.47 -4.41
N TRP A 163 0.05 12.73 -3.99
CA TRP A 163 0.43 13.09 -2.63
C TRP A 163 -0.81 13.34 -1.79
N TYR A 164 -0.84 12.75 -0.60
CA TYR A 164 -1.86 12.94 0.41
C TYR A 164 -1.19 13.53 1.63
N CYS A 165 -1.49 14.78 1.95
CA CYS A 165 -0.78 15.56 2.96
C CYS A 165 -1.71 16.00 4.10
N HIS A 166 -1.10 16.52 5.17
CA HIS A 166 -1.73 16.97 6.40
C HIS A 166 -2.49 15.87 7.16
N LEU A 167 -2.17 14.59 6.91
CA LEU A 167 -2.90 13.46 7.50
C LEU A 167 -2.78 13.46 9.02
N SER A 168 -3.78 12.92 9.72
CA SER A 168 -3.68 12.62 11.16
C SER A 168 -3.20 11.20 11.42
N GLU A 169 -3.45 10.29 10.48
CA GLU A 169 -3.07 8.88 10.55
C GLU A 169 -2.75 8.33 9.15
N LEU A 170 -1.76 7.43 9.09
CA LEU A 170 -1.46 6.60 7.92
C LEU A 170 -1.84 5.15 8.24
N THR A 171 -2.92 4.64 7.63
CA THR A 171 -3.32 3.24 7.78
C THR A 171 -2.43 2.30 6.96
N VAL A 172 -1.72 2.84 5.97
CA VAL A 172 -0.68 2.15 5.20
C VAL A 172 0.55 3.04 5.06
N ARG A 173 1.74 2.44 5.11
CA ARG A 173 3.02 3.17 4.97
C ARG A 173 3.83 2.78 3.73
N GLY A 174 3.46 1.66 3.10
CA GLY A 174 4.15 1.11 1.93
C GLY A 174 3.39 -0.07 1.33
N GLY A 175 3.70 -0.38 0.07
CA GLY A 175 3.16 -1.55 -0.64
C GLY A 175 1.88 -1.28 -1.42
N SER A 176 1.33 -2.33 -2.03
CA SER A 176 0.21 -2.22 -2.96
C SER A 176 -1.11 -1.89 -2.25
N VAL A 177 -1.92 -1.04 -2.90
CA VAL A 177 -3.26 -0.65 -2.45
C VAL A 177 -4.25 -0.69 -3.61
N MET A 178 -5.51 -0.94 -3.30
CA MET A 178 -6.60 -0.93 -4.26
C MET A 178 -7.30 0.44 -4.29
N ALA A 179 -7.88 0.82 -5.43
CA ALA A 179 -8.75 2.00 -5.53
C ALA A 179 -9.86 1.92 -4.47
N GLY A 180 -10.10 3.02 -3.75
CA GLY A 180 -11.06 3.09 -2.66
C GLY A 180 -10.59 2.48 -1.34
N GLN A 181 -9.43 1.82 -1.28
CA GLN A 181 -8.84 1.35 -0.02
C GLN A 181 -8.51 2.56 0.86
N LYS A 182 -8.91 2.53 2.13
CA LYS A 182 -8.49 3.51 3.14
C LYS A 182 -6.97 3.47 3.30
N ILE A 183 -6.32 4.61 3.11
CA ILE A 183 -4.86 4.76 3.18
C ILE A 183 -4.40 5.73 4.27
N GLY A 184 -5.30 6.55 4.79
CA GLY A 184 -5.05 7.45 5.90
C GLY A 184 -6.32 8.15 6.34
N GLU A 185 -6.15 9.18 7.16
CA GLU A 185 -7.22 10.02 7.66
C GLU A 185 -6.87 11.49 7.51
N VAL A 186 -7.88 12.30 7.19
CA VAL A 186 -7.79 13.76 7.16
C VAL A 186 -7.29 14.25 8.52
N GLY A 187 -6.32 15.15 8.51
CA GLY A 187 -5.80 15.79 9.70
C GLY A 187 -5.53 17.27 9.48
N SER A 188 -4.70 17.82 10.34
CA SER A 188 -4.23 19.21 10.30
C SER A 188 -2.74 19.28 10.66
N THR A 189 -1.97 18.24 10.31
CA THR A 189 -0.52 18.20 10.61
C THR A 189 0.29 19.06 9.64
N GLY A 190 1.47 19.51 10.06
CA GLY A 190 2.33 20.38 9.24
C GLY A 190 1.80 21.80 9.14
N ASN A 191 1.95 22.42 7.98
CA ASN A 191 1.50 23.78 7.72
C ASN A 191 0.05 23.81 7.23
N ALA A 192 -0.89 23.55 8.15
CA ALA A 192 -2.33 23.56 7.91
C ALA A 192 -3.03 24.52 8.88
N THR A 193 -4.03 25.26 8.40
CA THR A 193 -4.83 26.19 9.21
C THR A 193 -6.06 25.54 9.86
N GLY A 194 -6.35 24.29 9.49
CA GLY A 194 -7.43 23.47 10.02
C GLY A 194 -7.54 22.15 9.28
N PRO A 195 -8.44 21.24 9.71
CA PRO A 195 -8.56 19.90 9.13
C PRO A 195 -8.93 19.90 7.64
N HIS A 196 -8.06 19.34 6.81
CA HIS A 196 -8.29 19.11 5.38
C HIS A 196 -7.28 18.10 4.81
N LEU A 197 -7.63 17.48 3.68
CA LEU A 197 -6.63 16.81 2.84
C LEU A 197 -6.10 17.81 1.83
N HIS A 198 -4.78 18.02 1.80
CA HIS A 198 -4.11 18.63 0.65
C HIS A 198 -3.66 17.54 -0.32
N PHE A 199 -4.20 17.57 -1.54
CA PHE A 199 -4.03 16.51 -2.54
C PHE A 199 -3.34 17.04 -3.80
N GLU A 200 -2.19 16.45 -4.16
CA GLU A 200 -1.47 16.83 -5.37
C GLU A 200 -1.26 15.65 -6.32
N LYS A 201 -1.04 15.97 -7.59
CA LYS A 201 -0.52 15.04 -8.59
C LYS A 201 0.77 15.59 -9.19
N ARG A 202 1.77 14.73 -9.29
CA ARG A 202 3.08 15.04 -9.89
C ARG A 202 3.50 13.92 -10.84
N PRO A 203 4.38 14.18 -11.83
CA PRO A 203 5.13 13.11 -12.48
C PRO A 203 5.85 12.23 -11.45
N ALA A 204 6.00 10.94 -11.71
CA ALA A 204 6.65 10.02 -10.79
C ALA A 204 8.09 10.48 -10.48
N GLY A 205 8.40 10.66 -9.19
CA GLY A 205 9.69 11.21 -8.74
C GLY A 205 9.83 12.73 -8.87
N GLY A 206 8.78 13.43 -9.29
CA GLY A 206 8.73 14.88 -9.41
C GLY A 206 8.84 15.61 -8.07
N GLY A 207 9.67 16.65 -8.04
CA GLY A 207 9.85 17.52 -6.88
C GLY A 207 8.71 18.51 -6.67
N PHE A 208 8.81 19.31 -5.62
CA PHE A 208 7.90 20.43 -5.39
C PHE A 208 7.90 21.40 -6.59
N GLY A 209 6.72 21.86 -7.00
CA GLY A 209 6.54 22.71 -8.19
C GLY A 209 6.46 21.99 -9.53
N SER A 210 6.55 20.65 -9.55
CA SER A 210 6.25 19.82 -10.74
C SER A 210 4.79 19.40 -10.82
N ASP A 211 3.92 20.03 -10.03
CA ASP A 211 2.51 19.72 -9.96
C ASP A 211 1.80 19.89 -11.29
N VAL A 212 0.84 19.00 -11.52
CA VAL A 212 -0.10 19.04 -12.64
C VAL A 212 -1.52 18.98 -12.07
N SER A 213 -2.51 19.23 -12.93
CA SER A 213 -3.93 19.10 -12.54
C SER A 213 -4.16 17.78 -11.78
N PRO A 214 -4.78 17.79 -10.58
CA PRO A 214 -4.89 16.61 -9.74
C PRO A 214 -6.04 15.67 -10.16
N ASP A 215 -6.05 15.24 -11.43
CA ASP A 215 -6.98 14.27 -12.03
C ASP A 215 -6.39 12.84 -12.07
N TRP A 216 -7.20 11.77 -12.13
CA TRP A 216 -6.66 10.39 -12.04
C TRP A 216 -7.34 9.34 -12.92
#